data_AF-H2Z0Y6-F1
#
_entry.id   AF-H2Z0Y6-F1
#
_cell.length_a   1.000
_cell.length_b   1.000
_cell.length_c   1.000
_cell.angle_alpha   90.00
_cell.angle_beta   90.00
_cell.angle_gamma   90.00
#
_symmetry.space_group_name_H-M   'P 1'
#
loop_
_entity.id
_entity.type
_entity.pdbx_description
1 polymer ?
#
loop_
_entity_poly.entity_id
_entity_poly.type
_entity_poly.pdbx_seq_one_letter_code
_entity_poly.pdbx_strand_id
1 'polypeptide(L)'
;MDCDGIRCKSEYVPKENLTESHLLSDYRFLEEVNRCVCNNERTTTLPYPKSKGMRLQMQKASSMNIQLRLMPQNFTKRKENTTYYCFRRKSFLWHVEWLFYNTNVIEVDTRLPDQTPLRNAVTKYISTEESLDTFNPKLHEFSNESQLLFYLKNEVTPANITEYFKLNGGTGLRENLRGKTVIEFPRVIIVRPKDAATFESNLSTPCNDVRTRCSDGLQN
;
A
#
# COMPACT_ATOMS: atom_id res chain seq x y z
N MET A 1 -3.21 -38.67 4.10
CA MET A 1 -1.91 -38.71 4.82
C MET A 1 -1.01 -37.78 4.02
N ASP A 2 -1.15 -36.48 4.21
CA ASP A 2 -0.34 -35.48 3.51
C ASP A 2 0.50 -34.76 4.56
N CYS A 3 1.76 -35.16 4.66
CA CYS A 3 2.79 -34.48 5.43
C CYS A 3 3.69 -33.77 4.42
N ASP A 4 3.80 -32.45 4.52
CA ASP A 4 4.61 -31.62 3.62
C ASP A 4 6.11 -31.64 3.97
N GLY A 5 6.48 -32.25 5.11
CA GLY A 5 7.87 -32.34 5.57
C GLY A 5 8.46 -30.99 5.99
N ILE A 6 7.63 -29.94 6.12
CA ILE A 6 8.07 -28.59 6.45
C ILE A 6 7.84 -28.37 7.95
N ARG A 7 8.93 -28.23 8.71
CA ARG A 7 8.84 -27.93 10.15
C ARG A 7 8.37 -26.49 10.37
N CYS A 8 7.24 -26.31 11.03
CA CYS A 8 6.82 -25.00 11.55
C CYS A 8 7.80 -24.52 12.63
N LYS A 9 8.61 -23.49 12.32
CA LYS A 9 9.67 -22.98 13.20
C LYS A 9 9.19 -22.03 14.31
N SER A 10 7.90 -21.67 14.33
CA SER A 10 7.33 -20.65 15.21
C SER A 10 6.08 -21.13 15.96
N GLU A 11 5.97 -22.44 16.18
CA GLU A 11 4.84 -23.02 16.89
C GLU A 11 4.90 -22.68 18.39
N TYR A 12 3.78 -22.24 18.96
CA TYR A 12 3.69 -21.92 20.38
C TYR A 12 3.66 -23.20 21.22
N VAL A 13 4.59 -23.30 22.18
CA VAL A 13 4.63 -24.39 23.16
C VAL A 13 4.37 -23.83 24.56
N PRO A 14 3.35 -24.33 25.29
CA PRO A 14 3.10 -23.91 26.66
C PRO A 14 4.26 -24.32 27.57
N LYS A 15 4.54 -23.50 28.60
CA LYS A 15 5.71 -23.66 29.48
C LYS A 15 5.80 -25.04 30.13
N GLU A 16 4.67 -25.65 30.44
CA GLU A 16 4.56 -26.98 31.06
C GLU A 16 5.15 -28.09 30.18
N ASN A 17 5.10 -27.93 28.85
CA ASN A 17 5.59 -28.89 27.86
C ASN A 17 6.90 -28.44 27.20
N LEU A 18 7.54 -27.38 27.72
CA LEU A 18 8.76 -26.85 27.15
C LEU A 18 9.94 -27.78 27.48
N THR A 19 10.32 -28.59 26.49
CA THR A 19 11.47 -29.50 26.58
C THR A 19 12.74 -28.87 26.00
N GLU A 20 13.89 -29.44 26.34
CA GLU A 20 15.21 -28.99 25.86
C GLU A 20 15.31 -29.03 24.32
N SER A 21 14.57 -29.92 23.66
CA SER A 21 14.52 -29.98 22.19
C SER A 21 13.84 -28.76 21.56
N HIS A 22 12.82 -28.18 22.23
CA HIS A 22 12.18 -26.93 21.82
C HIS A 22 13.14 -25.76 22.01
N LEU A 23 13.82 -25.69 23.16
CA LEU A 23 14.84 -24.65 23.42
C LEU A 23 15.99 -24.69 22.40
N LEU A 24 16.48 -25.89 22.06
CA LEU A 24 17.54 -26.04 21.06
C LEU A 24 17.05 -25.68 19.65
N SER A 25 15.78 -25.94 19.34
CA SER A 25 15.16 -25.52 18.09
C SER A 25 15.08 -23.99 18.01
N ASP A 26 14.63 -23.35 19.08
CA ASP A 26 14.49 -21.89 19.16
C ASP A 26 15.86 -21.21 19.10
N TYR A 27 16.85 -21.75 19.80
CA TYR A 27 18.23 -21.28 19.74
C TYR A 27 18.80 -21.35 18.30
N ARG A 28 18.64 -22.50 17.63
CA ARG A 28 19.06 -22.66 16.22
C ARG A 28 18.34 -21.70 15.29
N PHE A 29 17.05 -21.47 15.53
CA PHE A 29 16.28 -20.48 14.78
C PHE A 29 16.84 -19.07 14.97
N LEU A 30 17.16 -18.66 16.20
CA LEU A 30 17.78 -17.37 16.50
C LEU A 30 19.16 -17.23 15.85
N GLU A 31 19.98 -18.28 15.85
CA GLU A 31 21.26 -18.27 15.13
C GLU A 31 21.10 -18.17 13.61
N GLU A 32 20.13 -18.86 13.02
CA GLU A 32 19.81 -18.74 11.59
C GLU A 32 19.39 -17.30 11.24
N VAL A 33 18.53 -16.69 12.07
CA VAL A 33 18.10 -15.30 11.91
C VAL A 33 19.30 -14.36 12.04
N ASN A 34 20.15 -14.55 13.05
CA ASN A 34 21.32 -13.70 13.27
C ASN A 34 22.34 -13.80 12.13
N ARG A 35 22.56 -15.01 11.59
CA ARG A 35 23.40 -15.20 10.39
C ARG A 35 22.84 -14.46 9.17
N CYS A 36 21.52 -14.42 9.02
CA CYS A 36 20.85 -13.68 7.96
C CYS A 36 21.03 -12.15 8.13
N VAL A 37 20.97 -11.65 9.37
CA VAL A 37 21.17 -10.22 9.70
C VAL A 37 22.63 -9.78 9.50
N CYS A 38 23.61 -10.56 9.96
CA CYS A 38 25.05 -10.25 9.79
C CYS A 38 25.48 -10.23 8.31
N ASN A 39 24.86 -11.04 7.45
CA ASN A 39 25.05 -10.93 5.99
C ASN A 39 24.49 -9.61 5.44
N ASN A 40 23.44 -9.09 6.03
CA ASN A 40 22.78 -7.86 5.62
C ASN A 40 23.54 -6.61 6.08
N GLU A 41 24.18 -6.64 7.26
CA GLU A 41 24.99 -5.53 7.82
C GLU A 41 26.25 -5.18 7.00
N ARG A 42 26.78 -6.13 6.22
CA ARG A 42 27.93 -5.87 5.33
C ARG A 42 27.58 -5.09 4.05
N THR A 43 26.29 -4.83 3.84
CA THR A 43 25.77 -4.05 2.71
C THR A 43 25.01 -2.83 3.23
N THR A 44 25.72 -1.71 3.34
CA THR A 44 25.13 -0.36 3.44
C THR A 44 24.30 0.04 2.21
N THR A 45 24.25 -0.83 1.20
CA THR A 45 23.42 -0.72 0.01
C THR A 45 22.17 -1.58 0.18
N LEU A 46 20.99 -0.93 0.00
CA LEU A 46 19.64 -1.50 0.00
C LEU A 46 19.56 -3.05 -0.11
N PRO A 47 18.82 -3.77 0.76
CA PRO A 47 18.77 -5.24 0.83
C PRO A 47 18.32 -5.99 -0.44
N TYR A 48 18.05 -5.28 -1.54
CA TYR A 48 17.55 -5.87 -2.77
C TYR A 48 17.95 -5.04 -4.00
N PRO A 49 18.65 -5.62 -4.99
CA PRO A 49 19.01 -4.90 -6.21
C PRO A 49 17.76 -4.55 -7.01
N LYS A 50 17.46 -3.26 -7.11
CA LYS A 50 16.34 -2.77 -7.94
C LYS A 50 16.71 -2.89 -9.42
N SER A 51 15.84 -3.54 -10.20
CA SER A 51 16.02 -3.64 -11.65
C SER A 51 16.10 -2.25 -12.30
N LYS A 52 16.70 -2.14 -13.49
CA LYS A 52 16.75 -0.88 -14.26
C LYS A 52 15.34 -0.32 -14.49
N GLY A 53 14.37 -1.18 -14.74
CA GLY A 53 12.95 -0.80 -14.92
C GLY A 53 12.35 -0.20 -13.64
N MET A 54 12.58 -0.80 -12.47
CA MET A 54 12.10 -0.28 -11.19
C MET A 54 12.68 1.10 -10.87
N ARG A 55 13.99 1.28 -11.10
CA ARG A 55 14.65 2.59 -10.91
C ARG A 55 14.05 3.65 -11.82
N LEU A 56 13.83 3.31 -13.09
CA LEU A 56 13.24 4.23 -14.05
C LEU A 56 11.78 4.58 -13.69
N GLN A 57 11.00 3.62 -13.21
CA GLN A 57 9.65 3.85 -12.72
C GLN A 57 9.64 4.83 -11.54
N MET A 58 10.51 4.64 -10.55
CA MET A 58 10.67 5.56 -9.43
C MET A 58 11.11 6.96 -9.89
N GLN A 59 12.06 7.05 -10.82
CA GLN A 59 12.49 8.34 -11.40
C GLN A 59 11.34 9.05 -12.12
N LYS A 60 10.50 8.32 -12.88
CA LYS A 60 9.33 8.89 -13.55
C LYS A 60 8.29 9.37 -12.56
N ALA A 61 8.02 8.63 -11.49
CA ALA A 61 7.15 9.09 -10.40
C ALA A 61 7.70 10.37 -9.77
N SER A 62 9.00 10.41 -9.47
CA SER A 62 9.66 11.60 -8.90
C SER A 62 9.57 12.81 -9.83
N SER A 63 9.68 12.63 -11.15
CA SER A 63 9.51 13.72 -12.12
C SER A 63 8.09 14.30 -12.15
N MET A 64 7.09 13.54 -11.67
CA MET A 64 5.71 13.99 -11.48
C MET A 64 5.45 14.46 -10.05
N ASN A 65 6.51 14.67 -9.25
CA ASN A 65 6.44 14.99 -7.83
C ASN A 65 5.64 13.96 -7.00
N ILE A 66 5.76 12.67 -7.35
CA ILE A 66 5.18 11.55 -6.59
C ILE A 66 6.33 10.74 -6.00
N GLN A 67 6.34 10.54 -4.68
CA GLN A 67 7.36 9.73 -4.03
C GLN A 67 6.95 8.25 -4.02
N LEU A 68 7.32 7.52 -5.09
CA LEU A 68 7.07 6.08 -5.17
C LEU A 68 8.15 5.28 -4.43
N ARG A 69 7.76 4.55 -3.39
CA ARG A 69 8.59 3.61 -2.64
C ARG A 69 8.20 2.18 -3.00
N LEU A 70 9.19 1.32 -3.24
CA LEU A 70 8.98 -0.09 -3.53
C LEU A 70 9.47 -0.94 -2.35
N MET A 71 8.62 -1.88 -1.92
CA MET A 71 8.86 -2.91 -0.92
C MET A 71 9.73 -4.06 -1.49
N PRO A 72 10.37 -4.84 -0.61
CA PRO A 72 11.10 -6.05 -1.00
C PRO A 72 10.20 -7.11 -1.67
N GLN A 73 10.81 -7.98 -2.47
CA GLN A 73 10.12 -9.02 -3.28
C GLN A 73 9.27 -10.01 -2.46
N ASN A 74 9.58 -10.17 -1.18
CA ASN A 74 8.90 -11.14 -0.31
C ASN A 74 7.53 -10.65 0.18
N PHE A 75 7.23 -9.35 0.08
CA PHE A 75 5.97 -8.78 0.53
C PHE A 75 4.83 -9.07 -0.46
N THR A 76 3.64 -9.39 0.06
CA THR A 76 2.42 -9.62 -0.74
C THR A 76 2.09 -8.42 -1.62
N LYS A 77 2.10 -7.22 -1.03
CA LYS A 77 1.89 -5.96 -1.76
C LYS A 77 2.84 -5.78 -2.95
N ARG A 78 4.09 -6.28 -2.84
CA ARG A 78 5.04 -6.24 -3.96
C ARG A 78 4.67 -7.24 -5.06
N LYS A 79 4.22 -8.43 -4.70
CA LYS A 79 3.79 -9.49 -5.64
C LYS A 79 2.53 -9.10 -6.40
N GLU A 80 1.61 -8.40 -5.76
CA GLU A 80 0.34 -7.93 -6.34
C GLU A 80 0.52 -6.70 -7.24
N ASN A 81 1.61 -5.94 -7.07
CA ASN A 81 1.77 -4.68 -7.77
C ASN A 81 1.92 -4.87 -9.30
N THR A 82 0.91 -4.43 -10.04
CA THR A 82 0.91 -4.37 -11.51
C THR A 82 1.15 -2.96 -12.06
N THR A 83 1.46 -1.98 -11.20
CA THR A 83 1.72 -0.60 -11.59
C THR A 83 2.90 -0.55 -12.55
N TYR A 84 2.70 0.11 -13.70
CA TYR A 84 3.77 0.30 -14.68
C TYR A 84 3.69 1.66 -15.35
N TYR A 85 4.84 2.16 -15.81
CA TYR A 85 4.91 3.39 -16.58
C TYR A 85 4.89 3.10 -18.08
N CYS A 86 3.89 3.64 -18.79
CA CYS A 86 3.79 3.51 -20.24
C CYS A 86 4.53 4.65 -20.93
N PHE A 87 5.69 4.37 -21.53
CA PHE A 87 6.50 5.37 -22.23
C PHE A 87 5.77 6.00 -23.43
N ARG A 88 5.02 5.19 -24.19
CA ARG A 88 4.26 5.67 -25.35
C ARG A 88 3.21 6.71 -24.96
N ARG A 89 2.51 6.49 -23.84
CA ARG A 89 1.45 7.39 -23.34
C ARG A 89 1.98 8.47 -22.39
N LYS A 90 3.26 8.40 -22.02
CA LYS A 90 3.89 9.24 -20.97
C LYS A 90 3.04 9.29 -19.69
N SER A 91 2.47 8.15 -19.31
CA SER A 91 1.54 8.04 -18.19
C SER A 91 1.75 6.77 -17.39
N PHE A 92 1.40 6.83 -16.11
CA PHE A 92 1.29 5.65 -15.28
C PHE A 92 -0.02 4.91 -15.57
N LEU A 93 0.08 3.59 -15.53
CA LEU A 93 -1.05 2.68 -15.45
C LEU A 93 -0.93 2.02 -14.08
N TRP A 94 -1.73 2.51 -13.15
CA TRP A 94 -1.67 2.18 -11.74
C TRP A 94 -2.40 0.89 -11.43
N HIS A 95 -1.79 0.08 -10.57
CA HIS A 95 -2.56 -0.79 -9.69
C HIS A 95 -3.23 0.10 -8.63
N VAL A 96 -4.51 -0.10 -8.33
CA VAL A 96 -5.26 0.71 -7.36
C VAL A 96 -6.20 -0.20 -6.61
N GLU A 97 -6.16 -0.12 -5.29
CA GLU A 97 -7.16 -0.74 -4.42
C GLU A 97 -8.18 0.30 -3.97
N TRP A 98 -9.45 0.00 -4.19
CA TRP A 98 -10.60 0.80 -3.79
C TRP A 98 -11.23 0.17 -2.56
N LEU A 99 -10.97 0.74 -1.38
CA LEU A 99 -11.55 0.28 -0.12
C LEU A 99 -12.84 1.04 0.16
N PHE A 100 -13.97 0.34 0.15
CA PHE A 100 -15.25 0.93 0.52
C PHE A 100 -15.45 0.90 2.03
N TYR A 101 -15.59 2.07 2.64
CA TYR A 101 -15.73 2.21 4.08
C TYR A 101 -17.05 1.57 4.57
N ASN A 102 -17.02 0.87 5.71
CA ASN A 102 -18.17 0.17 6.30
C ASN A 102 -18.74 -1.02 5.51
N THR A 103 -18.15 -1.46 4.40
CA THR A 103 -18.64 -2.64 3.65
C THR A 103 -17.66 -3.80 3.56
N ASN A 104 -16.43 -3.64 4.05
CA ASN A 104 -15.33 -4.62 3.94
C ASN A 104 -15.05 -5.08 2.50
N VAL A 105 -15.50 -4.33 1.50
CA VAL A 105 -15.29 -4.60 0.08
C VAL A 105 -14.04 -3.86 -0.39
N ILE A 106 -13.17 -4.59 -1.09
CA ILE A 106 -12.00 -4.04 -1.77
C ILE A 106 -12.13 -4.40 -3.24
N GLU A 107 -12.20 -3.39 -4.10
CA GLU A 107 -12.18 -3.56 -5.54
C GLU A 107 -10.83 -3.16 -6.10
N VAL A 108 -10.38 -3.82 -7.17
CA VAL A 108 -9.02 -3.66 -7.70
C VAL A 108 -9.03 -3.28 -9.16
N ASP A 109 -8.30 -2.22 -9.48
CA ASP A 109 -7.92 -1.84 -10.82
C ASP A 109 -6.44 -2.15 -11.05
N THR A 110 -6.11 -3.00 -12.02
CA THR A 110 -4.71 -3.41 -12.26
C THR A 110 -3.95 -2.47 -13.20
N ARG A 111 -4.64 -1.70 -14.04
CA ARG A 111 -4.04 -0.85 -15.09
C ARG A 111 -4.78 0.47 -15.29
N LEU A 112 -5.17 1.15 -14.21
CA LEU A 112 -5.89 2.42 -14.28
C LEU A 112 -5.00 3.55 -14.83
N PRO A 113 -5.39 4.25 -15.92
CA PRO A 113 -4.66 5.43 -16.37
C PRO A 113 -4.65 6.54 -15.32
N ASP A 114 -3.48 7.14 -15.10
CA ASP A 114 -3.25 8.17 -14.07
C ASP A 114 -4.08 9.46 -14.23
N GLN A 115 -4.66 9.70 -15.40
CA GLN A 115 -5.50 10.86 -15.72
C GLN A 115 -7.00 10.57 -15.56
N THR A 116 -7.41 9.32 -15.39
CA THR A 116 -8.82 8.96 -15.23
C THR A 116 -9.36 9.55 -13.92
N PRO A 117 -10.42 10.37 -13.93
CA PRO A 117 -11.04 10.88 -12.70
C PRO A 117 -11.42 9.76 -11.74
N LEU A 118 -11.14 9.90 -10.44
CA LEU A 118 -11.39 8.81 -9.47
C LEU A 118 -12.87 8.41 -9.44
N ARG A 119 -13.79 9.38 -9.55
CA ARG A 119 -15.23 9.09 -9.59
C ARG A 119 -15.58 8.17 -10.77
N ASN A 120 -15.05 8.45 -11.96
CA ASN A 120 -15.31 7.66 -13.17
C ASN A 120 -14.64 6.28 -13.11
N ALA A 121 -13.55 6.13 -12.36
CA ALA A 121 -12.92 4.84 -12.16
C ALA A 121 -13.77 3.92 -11.28
N VAL A 122 -14.50 4.51 -10.34
CA VAL A 122 -15.26 3.80 -9.30
C VAL A 122 -16.71 3.51 -9.71
N THR A 123 -17.30 4.31 -10.61
CA THR A 123 -18.69 4.18 -11.06
C THR A 123 -19.04 2.77 -11.57
N LYS A 124 -18.12 2.10 -12.28
CA LYS A 124 -18.31 0.72 -12.75
C LYS A 124 -18.58 -0.33 -11.65
N TYR A 125 -18.14 -0.08 -10.42
CA TYR A 125 -18.37 -0.99 -9.29
C TYR A 125 -19.71 -0.71 -8.60
N ILE A 126 -20.24 0.51 -8.75
CA ILE A 126 -21.38 1.03 -7.99
C ILE A 126 -22.66 1.12 -8.86
N SER A 127 -22.50 1.33 -10.16
CA SER A 127 -23.59 1.56 -11.10
C SER A 127 -23.78 0.37 -12.01
N THR A 128 -24.96 -0.25 -11.93
CA THR A 128 -25.38 -1.36 -12.80
C THR A 128 -25.39 -0.96 -14.29
N GLU A 129 -25.58 0.33 -14.58
CA GLU A 129 -25.68 0.86 -15.95
C GLU A 129 -24.35 0.89 -16.72
N GLU A 130 -23.21 1.03 -16.02
CA GLU A 130 -21.90 1.12 -16.68
C GLU A 130 -21.29 -0.25 -16.97
N SER A 131 -21.48 -1.21 -16.08
CA SER A 131 -20.95 -2.57 -16.26
C SER A 131 -21.64 -3.59 -15.37
N LEU A 132 -22.44 -4.46 -15.98
CA LEU A 132 -23.11 -5.54 -15.26
C LEU A 132 -22.11 -6.55 -14.66
N ASP A 133 -21.00 -6.81 -15.36
CA ASP A 133 -19.99 -7.81 -14.96
C ASP A 133 -19.11 -7.35 -13.79
N THR A 134 -18.99 -6.05 -13.57
CA THR A 134 -18.10 -5.46 -12.53
C THR A 134 -18.90 -4.83 -11.39
N PHE A 135 -20.21 -4.70 -11.53
CA PHE A 135 -21.09 -4.19 -10.50
C PHE A 135 -21.08 -5.11 -9.27
N ASN A 136 -20.94 -4.51 -8.08
CA ASN A 136 -20.98 -5.22 -6.82
C ASN A 136 -22.25 -4.82 -6.03
N PRO A 137 -23.21 -5.75 -5.79
CA PRO A 137 -24.46 -5.43 -5.13
C PRO A 137 -24.28 -4.95 -3.68
N LYS A 138 -23.16 -5.29 -3.03
CA LYS A 138 -22.82 -4.81 -1.68
C LYS A 138 -22.49 -3.32 -1.65
N LEU A 139 -22.25 -2.71 -2.81
CA LEU A 139 -21.89 -1.30 -2.96
C LEU A 139 -23.07 -0.42 -3.39
N HIS A 140 -24.28 -0.99 -3.49
CA HIS A 140 -25.48 -0.26 -3.87
C HIS A 140 -25.72 0.98 -2.99
N GLU A 141 -25.37 0.92 -1.70
CA GLU A 141 -25.47 2.06 -0.78
C GLU A 141 -24.65 3.28 -1.22
N PHE A 142 -23.55 3.07 -1.96
CA PHE A 142 -22.72 4.16 -2.50
C PHE A 142 -23.29 4.72 -3.80
N SER A 143 -24.17 3.99 -4.49
CA SER A 143 -24.82 4.42 -5.74
C SER A 143 -25.85 5.51 -5.49
N ASN A 144 -26.47 5.46 -4.31
CA ASN A 144 -27.49 6.42 -3.88
C ASN A 144 -26.91 7.78 -3.46
N GLU A 145 -25.58 7.88 -3.29
CA GLU A 145 -24.93 9.09 -2.80
C GLU A 145 -24.59 10.04 -3.97
N SER A 146 -24.97 11.31 -3.84
CA SER A 146 -24.71 12.31 -4.88
C SER A 146 -23.23 12.63 -5.05
N GLN A 147 -22.44 12.48 -3.98
CA GLN A 147 -21.01 12.74 -4.01
C GLN A 147 -20.26 11.79 -3.08
N LEU A 148 -19.31 11.04 -3.66
CA LEU A 148 -18.37 10.22 -2.91
C LEU A 148 -17.13 11.01 -2.52
N LEU A 149 -16.61 10.73 -1.33
CA LEU A 149 -15.35 11.28 -0.83
C LEU A 149 -14.24 10.24 -0.94
N PHE A 150 -13.05 10.70 -1.29
CA PHE A 150 -11.89 9.85 -1.54
C PHE A 150 -10.78 10.25 -0.58
N TYR A 151 -10.21 9.28 0.12
CA TYR A 151 -9.12 9.49 1.06
C TYR A 151 -7.95 8.55 0.78
N LEU A 152 -6.73 9.02 1.02
CA LEU A 152 -5.52 8.22 0.95
C LEU A 152 -4.84 8.25 2.31
N LYS A 153 -4.55 7.09 2.90
CA LYS A 153 -3.78 7.04 4.16
C LYS A 153 -2.37 7.60 3.94
N ASN A 154 -1.90 8.43 4.86
CA ASN A 154 -0.52 8.90 4.89
C ASN A 154 0.39 7.83 5.50
N GLU A 155 1.14 7.13 4.64
CA GLU A 155 2.02 6.03 5.06
C GLU A 155 3.36 6.50 5.66
N VAL A 156 3.63 7.81 5.75
CA VAL A 156 4.90 8.37 6.29
C VAL A 156 4.73 8.91 7.71
N THR A 157 3.72 8.43 8.42
CA THR A 157 3.45 8.79 9.81
C THR A 157 4.06 7.77 10.78
N PRO A 158 4.40 8.17 12.02
CA PRO A 158 4.74 7.21 13.07
C PRO A 158 3.61 6.19 13.28
N ALA A 159 3.93 4.97 13.68
CA ALA A 159 2.96 3.86 13.79
C ALA A 159 1.71 4.17 14.64
N ASN A 160 1.83 5.11 15.59
CA ASN A 160 0.77 5.48 16.51
C ASN A 160 -0.17 6.57 15.97
N ILE A 161 0.17 7.17 14.83
CA ILE A 161 -0.59 8.27 14.24
C ILE A 161 -1.13 7.80 12.89
N THR A 162 -2.42 7.97 12.67
CA THR A 162 -3.05 7.70 11.38
C THR A 162 -3.57 9.00 10.80
N GLU A 163 -2.95 9.47 9.73
CA GLU A 163 -3.43 10.64 8.99
C GLU A 163 -3.92 10.26 7.59
N TYR A 164 -4.78 11.10 7.02
CA TYR A 164 -5.34 10.91 5.68
C TYR A 164 -5.17 12.16 4.82
N PHE A 165 -4.97 11.96 3.53
CA PHE A 165 -5.10 13.01 2.52
C PHE A 165 -6.47 12.91 1.86
N LYS A 166 -7.23 14.00 1.89
CA LYS A 166 -8.46 14.13 1.09
C LYS A 166 -8.08 14.28 -0.38
N LEU A 167 -8.63 13.43 -1.23
CA LEU A 167 -8.42 13.44 -2.67
C LEU A 167 -9.60 14.10 -3.39
N ASN A 168 -9.33 14.72 -4.54
CA ASN A 168 -10.35 15.27 -5.41
C ASN A 168 -10.86 14.19 -6.38
N GLY A 169 -12.13 13.82 -6.25
CA GLY A 169 -12.76 12.79 -7.09
C GLY A 169 -12.87 13.15 -8.57
N GLY A 170 -12.78 14.43 -8.93
CA GLY A 170 -12.84 14.91 -10.31
C GLY A 170 -11.51 14.92 -11.05
N THR A 171 -10.40 14.69 -10.36
CA THR A 171 -9.07 14.60 -10.96
C THR A 171 -8.54 13.18 -10.90
N GLY A 172 -7.58 12.85 -11.78
CA GLY A 172 -6.92 11.54 -11.73
C GLY A 172 -5.86 11.40 -10.64
N LEU A 173 -5.30 10.21 -10.53
CA LEU A 173 -4.24 9.88 -9.57
C LEU A 173 -2.98 10.72 -9.77
N ARG A 174 -2.67 11.15 -11.01
CA ARG A 174 -1.49 11.99 -11.28
C ARG A 174 -1.50 13.26 -10.44
N GLU A 175 -2.64 13.94 -10.36
CA GLU A 175 -2.76 15.18 -9.59
C GLU A 175 -2.92 14.88 -8.10
N ASN A 176 -3.78 13.91 -7.79
CA ASN A 176 -4.09 13.54 -6.41
C ASN A 176 -2.86 13.06 -5.63
N LEU A 177 -1.96 12.30 -6.26
CA LEU A 177 -0.75 11.74 -5.62
C LEU A 177 0.43 12.72 -5.60
N ARG A 178 0.31 13.90 -6.21
CA ARG A 178 1.36 14.92 -6.21
C ARG A 178 1.70 15.36 -4.78
N GLY A 179 2.99 15.43 -4.48
CA GLY A 179 3.54 15.75 -3.16
C GLY A 179 3.37 14.64 -2.12
N LYS A 180 2.85 13.47 -2.50
CA LYS A 180 2.54 12.37 -1.57
C LYS A 180 3.47 11.18 -1.79
N THR A 181 3.58 10.37 -0.75
CA THR A 181 4.34 9.12 -0.79
C THR A 181 3.40 7.96 -1.00
N VAL A 182 3.72 7.12 -1.99
CA VAL A 182 2.98 5.90 -2.31
C VAL A 182 3.91 4.72 -2.17
N ILE A 183 3.50 3.73 -1.38
CA ILE A 183 4.23 2.47 -1.20
C ILE A 183 3.61 1.41 -2.11
N GLU A 184 4.35 0.97 -3.12
CA GLU A 184 3.94 0.09 -4.24
C GLU A 184 2.83 0.67 -5.12
N PHE A 185 1.64 0.82 -4.56
CA PHE A 185 0.44 1.30 -5.23
C PHE A 185 -0.52 1.96 -4.21
N PRO A 186 -1.37 2.91 -4.65
CA PRO A 186 -2.32 3.58 -3.78
C PRO A 186 -3.49 2.67 -3.38
N ARG A 187 -3.88 2.74 -2.11
CA ARG A 187 -5.15 2.21 -1.60
C ARG A 187 -6.03 3.38 -1.22
N VAL A 188 -7.05 3.64 -2.03
CA VAL A 188 -7.96 4.77 -1.87
C VAL A 188 -9.19 4.31 -1.10
N ILE A 189 -9.50 5.02 -0.03
CA ILE A 189 -10.68 4.78 0.81
C ILE A 189 -11.83 5.62 0.27
N ILE A 190 -12.93 4.97 -0.07
CA ILE A 190 -14.15 5.58 -0.56
C ILE A 190 -15.13 5.69 0.61
N VAL A 191 -15.57 6.90 0.87
CA VAL A 191 -16.36 7.25 2.05
C VAL A 191 -17.59 8.04 1.63
N ARG A 192 -18.72 7.76 2.27
CA ARG A 192 -19.96 8.52 2.06
C ARG A 192 -19.92 9.83 2.85
N PRO A 193 -20.63 10.89 2.41
CA PRO A 193 -20.63 12.17 3.11
C PRO A 193 -20.98 12.08 4.60
N LYS A 194 -21.93 11.20 4.98
CA LYS A 194 -22.32 10.98 6.39
C LYS A 194 -21.20 10.44 7.28
N ASP A 195 -20.26 9.70 6.70
CA ASP A 195 -19.17 9.03 7.41
C ASP A 195 -17.87 9.88 7.36
N ALA A 196 -17.91 11.09 6.78
CA ALA A 196 -16.74 11.91 6.51
C ALA A 196 -16.01 12.39 7.77
N ALA A 197 -16.75 12.67 8.85
CA ALA A 197 -16.21 13.27 10.09
C ALA A 197 -15.06 12.46 10.69
N THR A 198 -15.09 11.13 10.57
CA THR A 198 -14.04 10.21 11.05
C THR A 198 -12.69 10.47 10.38
N PHE A 199 -12.69 10.85 9.10
CA PHE A 199 -11.48 11.10 8.32
C PHE A 199 -11.06 12.57 8.38
N GLU A 200 -12.03 13.49 8.46
CA GLU A 200 -11.75 14.92 8.51
C GLU A 200 -11.04 15.35 9.80
N SER A 201 -11.27 14.63 10.91
CA SER A 201 -10.55 14.84 12.18
C SER A 201 -9.04 14.54 12.11
N ASN A 202 -8.60 13.74 11.12
CA ASN A 202 -7.21 13.26 11.00
C ASN A 202 -6.59 13.64 9.64
N LEU A 203 -6.92 14.82 9.11
CA LEU A 203 -6.36 15.26 7.83
C LEU A 203 -4.90 15.67 7.97
N SER A 204 -4.07 15.10 7.08
CA SER A 204 -2.68 15.50 6.95
C SER A 204 -2.59 16.84 6.23
N THR A 205 -1.88 17.79 6.82
CA THR A 205 -1.47 19.02 6.11
C THR A 205 -0.43 18.68 5.05
N PRO A 206 -0.58 19.16 3.80
CA PRO A 206 0.43 18.97 2.78
C PRO A 206 1.76 19.61 3.23
N CYS A 207 2.76 18.77 3.48
CA CYS A 207 4.10 19.23 3.86
C CYS A 207 4.85 19.68 2.59
N ASN A 208 5.15 20.98 2.49
CA ASN A 208 5.91 21.54 1.37
C ASN A 208 7.41 21.25 1.44
N ASP A 209 7.91 20.63 2.52
CA ASP A 209 9.33 20.35 2.70
C ASP A 209 9.66 18.85 2.68
N VAL A 210 10.20 18.41 1.55
CA VAL A 210 10.56 17.01 1.26
C VAL A 210 11.92 16.61 1.85
N ARG A 211 12.61 17.48 2.60
CA ARG A 211 14.02 17.24 3.00
C ARG A 211 14.32 17.04 4.49
N THR A 212 13.37 17.17 5.41
CA THR A 212 13.74 17.33 6.85
C THR A 212 13.03 16.38 7.81
N ARG A 213 12.84 15.10 7.45
CA ARG A 213 12.39 14.07 8.41
C ARG A 213 13.19 12.77 8.38
N CYS A 214 14.46 12.85 7.98
CA CYS A 214 15.42 11.74 8.10
C CYS A 214 16.74 12.31 8.64
N SER A 215 16.73 12.77 9.90
CA SER A 215 17.95 13.21 10.60
C SER A 215 17.88 12.95 12.10
N ASP A 216 16.69 12.94 12.70
CA ASP A 216 16.59 12.82 14.16
C ASP A 216 16.32 11.37 14.57
N GLY A 217 17.40 10.61 14.72
CA GLY A 217 17.32 9.24 15.21
C GLY A 217 18.66 8.52 15.25
N LEU A 218 19.73 9.19 15.68
CA LEU A 218 21.02 8.58 16.04
C LEU A 218 21.81 9.55 16.93
N GLN A 219 21.30 9.79 18.14
CA GLN A 219 22.10 10.21 19.29
C GLN A 219 21.55 9.53 20.54
N ASN A 220 22.15 8.38 20.88
CA ASN A 220 22.64 7.99 22.21
C ASN A 220 23.09 6.52 22.17
#